data_AF-A0A8T1K164-F1
#
_entry.id   AF-A0A8T1K164-F1
#
_cell.length_a   1.000
_cell.length_b   1.000
_cell.length_c   1.000
_cell.angle_alpha   90.00
_cell.angle_beta   90.00
_cell.angle_gamma   90.00
#
_symmetry.space_group_name_H-M   'P 1'
#
loop_
_entity.id
_entity.type
_entity.pdbx_description
1 polymer ?
#
loop_
_entity_poly.entity_id
_entity_poly.type
_entity_poly.pdbx_seq_one_letter_code
_entity_poly.pdbx_strand_id
1 'polypeptide(L)'
;MRSGSIPEQVETLMDVEVDPTDEIGDVFGGAPVKKTIHVLVVVPKDAGVGARVGVALIKPSAPPTTMHRHPERLKRRAAINTMIRQKNQDANTKTTSKDAENTKKKRKTHDVDRSMGYSNLCWDDIKPIYNFETYTPQLSDVPDADIDLLLVRIVDLRAMNGEVTDGKEAKRLFFIAPILETVSRLLGDAQILVEEDVNGNNVLVKGRFEFVLKRGKKKVFIVQAKKGYMTQGVDQNVPGLEALADVEELAVTYGIVTNYREWRFLVSEDVRVRKYVCTLTVSDTLPSFAGLKEILGTIHFMLSNN
;
A
#
# COMPACT_ATOMS: atom_id res chain seq x y z
N MET A 1 24.47 4.10 33.19
CA MET A 1 23.02 4.40 33.23
C MET A 1 22.85 5.80 33.78
N ARG A 2 22.38 6.74 32.97
CA ARG A 2 21.87 8.05 33.41
C ARG A 2 20.45 8.14 32.85
N SER A 3 19.45 8.10 33.72
CA SER A 3 18.05 8.35 33.37
C SER A 3 17.85 9.86 33.28
N GLY A 4 17.64 10.39 32.07
CA GLY A 4 17.15 11.76 31.90
C GLY A 4 15.63 11.74 31.97
N SER A 5 15.05 12.21 33.07
CA SER A 5 13.62 12.51 33.17
C SER A 5 13.33 13.80 32.40
N ILE A 6 12.29 13.77 31.57
CA ILE A 6 11.77 14.96 30.87
C ILE A 6 11.16 15.91 31.92
N PRO A 7 11.39 17.23 31.86
CA PRO A 7 10.77 18.18 32.77
C PRO A 7 9.24 18.20 32.59
N GLU A 8 8.51 18.23 33.71
CA GLU A 8 7.03 18.20 33.80
C GLU A 8 6.32 19.28 32.95
N GLN A 9 7.02 20.38 32.65
CA GLN A 9 6.54 21.47 31.78
C GLN A 9 6.50 21.11 30.28
N VAL A 10 7.25 20.08 29.85
CA VAL A 10 7.24 19.58 28.46
C VAL A 10 6.14 18.54 28.28
N GLU A 11 5.83 17.77 29.32
CA GLU A 11 4.74 16.79 29.33
C GLU A 11 3.37 17.49 29.15
N THR A 12 3.19 18.67 29.75
CA THR A 12 1.97 19.49 29.63
C THR A 12 1.77 20.14 28.25
N LEU A 13 2.81 20.18 27.39
CA LEU A 13 2.70 20.67 26.01
C LEU A 13 2.40 19.55 25.00
N MET A 14 2.47 18.27 25.41
CA MET A 14 2.26 17.12 24.54
C MET A 14 0.82 16.57 24.57
N ASP A 15 -0.06 17.12 25.43
CA ASP A 15 -1.44 16.63 25.63
C ASP A 15 -2.54 17.56 25.08
N VAL A 16 -2.19 18.56 24.27
CA VAL A 16 -3.21 19.43 23.65
C VAL A 16 -3.23 19.20 22.14
N GLU A 17 -3.89 18.12 21.73
CA GLU A 17 -4.42 18.00 20.37
C GLU A 17 -5.60 18.97 20.26
N VAL A 18 -5.38 20.14 19.66
CA VAL A 18 -6.44 21.09 19.37
C VAL A 18 -7.24 20.52 18.20
N ASP A 19 -8.44 20.02 18.47
CA ASP A 19 -9.41 19.66 17.43
C ASP A 19 -9.89 20.97 16.77
N PRO A 20 -9.55 21.25 15.50
CA PRO A 20 -9.98 22.47 14.82
C PRO A 20 -11.51 22.58 14.66
N THR A 21 -12.26 21.54 15.00
CA THR A 21 -13.72 21.57 15.04
C THR A 21 -14.27 22.28 16.27
N ASP A 22 -13.51 22.36 17.37
CA ASP A 22 -13.96 22.99 18.62
C ASP A 22 -13.96 24.52 18.53
N GLU A 23 -13.05 25.14 17.78
CA GLU A 23 -13.00 26.60 17.61
C GLU A 23 -14.03 27.16 16.60
N ILE A 24 -14.65 26.31 15.78
CA ILE A 24 -15.62 26.75 14.76
C ILE A 24 -17.06 26.77 15.32
N GLY A 25 -17.32 26.03 16.40
CA GLY A 25 -18.65 25.91 17.01
C GLY A 25 -19.21 27.22 17.56
N ASP A 26 -18.34 28.08 18.10
CA ASP A 26 -18.74 29.33 18.76
C ASP A 26 -19.04 30.47 17.77
N VAL A 27 -18.54 30.37 16.53
CA VAL A 27 -18.74 31.41 15.49
C VAL A 27 -20.10 31.27 14.79
N PHE A 28 -20.62 30.05 14.69
CA PHE A 28 -21.89 29.76 14.04
C PHE A 28 -22.91 29.24 15.06
N GLY A 29 -23.54 30.17 15.78
CA GLY A 29 -24.58 29.88 16.75
C GLY A 29 -25.72 29.04 16.14
N GLY A 30 -25.65 27.72 16.37
CA GLY A 30 -26.59 26.72 15.82
C GLY A 30 -25.87 25.67 14.96
N ALA A 31 -25.10 24.78 15.61
CA ALA A 31 -24.34 23.72 14.95
C ALA A 31 -25.23 22.77 14.10
N PRO A 32 -24.85 22.41 12.85
CA PRO A 32 -25.55 21.41 12.04
C PRO A 32 -25.10 19.98 12.38
N VAL A 33 -26.04 19.03 12.33
CA VAL A 33 -25.81 17.59 12.53
C VAL A 33 -25.03 16.94 11.37
N LYS A 34 -24.23 15.91 11.71
CA LYS A 34 -23.33 15.14 10.83
C LYS A 34 -23.95 14.80 9.45
N LYS A 35 -23.11 14.88 8.40
CA LYS A 35 -23.34 14.57 6.95
C LYS A 35 -23.59 15.77 6.00
N THR A 36 -23.13 16.97 6.35
CA THR A 36 -23.19 18.12 5.44
C THR A 36 -21.79 18.67 5.18
N ILE A 37 -21.40 18.82 3.92
CA ILE A 37 -20.17 19.51 3.51
C ILE A 37 -20.56 20.93 3.10
N HIS A 38 -20.02 21.94 3.77
CA HIS A 38 -20.13 23.33 3.33
C HIS A 38 -18.93 23.67 2.44
N VAL A 39 -19.19 24.08 1.20
CA VAL A 39 -18.17 24.62 0.30
C VAL A 39 -18.27 26.14 0.35
N LEU A 40 -17.24 26.79 0.88
CA LEU A 40 -17.14 28.25 0.86
C LEU A 40 -16.64 28.69 -0.52
N VAL A 41 -17.52 29.26 -1.33
CA VAL A 41 -17.15 29.87 -2.61
C VAL A 41 -16.96 31.37 -2.40
N VAL A 42 -15.72 31.84 -2.50
CA VAL A 42 -15.42 33.28 -2.53
C VAL A 42 -15.74 33.80 -3.93
N VAL A 43 -16.78 34.60 -4.05
CA VAL A 43 -17.11 35.31 -5.29
C VAL A 43 -16.47 36.69 -5.25
N PRO A 44 -15.67 37.09 -6.28
CA PRO A 44 -15.13 38.44 -6.37
C PRO A 44 -16.25 39.50 -6.39
N LYS A 45 -16.06 40.61 -5.67
CA LYS A 45 -17.08 41.63 -5.40
C LYS A 45 -17.53 42.49 -6.60
N ASP A 46 -17.07 42.20 -7.81
CA ASP A 46 -17.33 43.06 -8.99
C ASP A 46 -18.16 42.37 -10.10
N ALA A 47 -19.11 41.50 -9.74
CA ALA A 47 -20.13 41.01 -10.68
C ALA A 47 -21.51 41.57 -10.27
N GLY A 48 -21.87 42.67 -10.93
CA GLY A 48 -23.09 43.43 -10.70
C GLY A 48 -24.38 42.62 -10.84
N VAL A 49 -25.37 43.10 -10.09
CA VAL A 49 -26.78 42.73 -10.07
C VAL A 49 -27.35 42.64 -11.49
N GLY A 50 -27.91 41.48 -11.84
CA GLY A 50 -28.83 41.37 -12.98
C GLY A 50 -28.48 40.33 -14.03
N ALA A 51 -28.52 39.04 -13.69
CA ALA A 51 -28.71 38.00 -14.71
C ALA A 51 -29.56 36.87 -14.12
N ARG A 52 -30.76 36.70 -14.66
CA ARG A 52 -31.62 35.54 -14.44
C ARG A 52 -30.84 34.28 -14.84
N VAL A 53 -30.34 33.53 -13.85
CA VAL A 53 -29.79 32.20 -14.12
C VAL A 53 -30.98 31.27 -14.33
N GLY A 54 -31.24 30.97 -15.60
CA GLY A 54 -32.15 29.90 -15.98
C GLY A 54 -31.73 28.62 -15.29
N VAL A 55 -32.70 27.92 -14.70
CA VAL A 55 -32.53 26.55 -14.19
C VAL A 55 -32.18 25.69 -15.39
N ALA A 56 -30.88 25.56 -15.68
CA ALA A 56 -30.38 24.52 -16.55
C ALA A 56 -30.71 23.21 -15.84
N LEU A 57 -31.71 22.51 -16.38
CA LEU A 57 -32.03 21.14 -16.02
C LEU A 57 -30.75 20.32 -16.27
N ILE A 58 -29.92 20.15 -15.24
CA ILE A 58 -28.80 19.24 -15.27
C ILE A 58 -29.44 17.86 -15.45
N LYS A 59 -29.41 17.33 -16.67
CA LYS A 59 -29.67 15.92 -16.91
C LYS A 59 -28.82 15.17 -15.88
N PRO A 60 -29.39 14.25 -15.09
CA PRO A 60 -28.58 13.47 -14.17
C PRO A 60 -27.46 12.85 -14.99
N SER A 61 -26.24 13.26 -14.67
CA SER A 61 -25.04 12.61 -15.16
C SER A 61 -25.25 11.12 -14.93
N ALA A 62 -25.06 10.33 -15.98
CA ALA A 62 -25.23 8.89 -15.90
C ALA A 62 -24.54 8.36 -14.64
N PRO A 63 -25.14 7.37 -13.94
CA PRO A 63 -24.51 6.76 -12.77
C PRO A 63 -23.08 6.33 -13.15
N PRO A 64 -22.12 6.41 -12.22
CA PRO A 64 -20.73 6.08 -12.50
C PRO A 64 -20.67 4.77 -13.25
N THR A 65 -20.15 4.83 -14.48
CA THR A 65 -20.09 3.70 -15.40
C THR A 65 -19.49 2.50 -14.68
N THR A 66 -20.19 1.38 -14.76
CA THR A 66 -19.97 0.04 -14.18
C THR A 66 -18.66 -0.65 -14.61
N MET A 67 -17.57 0.10 -14.79
CA MET A 67 -16.27 -0.43 -15.24
C MET A 67 -15.58 -1.31 -14.17
N HIS A 68 -15.87 -1.12 -12.88
CA HIS A 68 -15.04 -1.71 -11.80
C HIS A 68 -15.56 -3.02 -11.19
N ARG A 69 -16.34 -3.79 -11.94
CA ARG A 69 -16.92 -5.06 -11.48
C ARG A 69 -16.74 -6.18 -12.48
N HIS A 70 -15.52 -6.31 -13.03
CA HIS A 70 -15.24 -7.42 -13.92
C HIS A 70 -15.54 -8.76 -13.21
N PRO A 71 -16.32 -9.66 -13.83
CA PRO A 71 -16.79 -10.89 -13.17
C PRO A 71 -15.65 -11.73 -12.57
N GLU A 72 -14.52 -11.86 -13.28
CA GLU A 72 -13.36 -12.64 -12.81
C GLU A 72 -12.70 -12.03 -11.57
N ARG A 73 -12.61 -10.70 -11.47
CA ARG A 73 -12.11 -10.05 -10.26
C ARG A 73 -13.08 -10.22 -9.10
N LEU A 74 -14.39 -10.10 -9.34
CA LEU A 74 -15.40 -10.37 -8.32
C LEU A 74 -15.35 -11.81 -7.82
N LYS A 75 -15.14 -12.81 -8.70
CA LYS A 75 -14.93 -14.20 -8.30
C LYS A 75 -13.71 -14.36 -7.40
N ARG A 76 -12.57 -13.73 -7.74
CA ARG A 76 -11.37 -13.74 -6.89
C ARG A 76 -11.63 -13.10 -5.53
N ARG A 77 -12.29 -11.93 -5.48
CA ARG A 77 -12.67 -11.26 -4.22
C ARG A 77 -13.59 -12.14 -3.37
N ALA A 78 -14.59 -12.78 -3.98
CA ALA A 78 -15.49 -13.70 -3.30
C ALA A 78 -14.74 -14.91 -2.72
N ALA A 79 -13.80 -15.49 -3.48
CA ALA A 79 -12.97 -16.60 -3.01
C ALA A 79 -12.10 -16.20 -1.80
N ILE A 80 -11.48 -15.00 -1.83
CA ILE A 80 -10.73 -14.45 -0.70
C ILE A 80 -11.62 -14.32 0.52
N ASN A 81 -12.81 -13.72 0.37
CA ASN A 81 -13.74 -13.54 1.48
C ASN A 81 -14.21 -14.87 2.07
N THR A 82 -14.53 -15.85 1.22
CA THR A 82 -14.92 -17.19 1.66
C THR A 82 -13.81 -17.85 2.47
N MET A 83 -12.56 -17.78 2.00
CA MET A 83 -11.40 -18.31 2.74
C MET A 83 -11.24 -17.60 4.09
N ILE A 84 -11.35 -16.27 4.15
CA ILE A 84 -11.19 -15.50 5.40
C ILE A 84 -12.30 -15.83 6.41
N ARG A 85 -13.55 -15.93 5.93
CA ARG A 85 -14.68 -16.35 6.76
C ARG A 85 -14.45 -17.75 7.35
N GLN A 86 -13.96 -18.69 6.55
CA GLN A 86 -13.62 -20.03 7.02
C GLN A 86 -12.56 -19.96 8.13
N LYS A 87 -11.48 -19.19 7.95
CA LYS A 87 -10.44 -19.04 8.98
C LYS A 87 -10.98 -18.41 10.26
N ASN A 88 -11.88 -17.41 10.16
CA ASN A 88 -12.53 -16.82 11.32
C ASN A 88 -13.44 -17.83 12.05
N GLN A 89 -14.18 -18.66 11.31
CA GLN A 89 -15.00 -19.74 11.87
C GLN A 89 -14.13 -20.81 12.55
N ASP A 90 -13.04 -21.25 11.91
CA ASP A 90 -12.12 -22.25 12.47
C ASP A 90 -11.42 -21.74 13.74
N ALA A 91 -11.10 -20.46 13.79
CA ALA A 91 -10.57 -19.84 15.00
C ALA A 91 -11.59 -19.88 16.14
N ASN A 92 -12.87 -19.64 15.83
CA ASN A 92 -13.97 -19.70 16.79
C ASN A 92 -14.27 -21.12 17.29
N THR A 93 -14.23 -22.14 16.42
CA THR A 93 -14.47 -23.54 16.80
C THR A 93 -13.33 -24.09 17.66
N LYS A 94 -12.08 -23.72 17.38
CA LYS A 94 -10.92 -24.03 18.24
C LYS A 94 -11.03 -23.40 19.64
N THR A 95 -11.74 -22.29 19.77
CA THR A 95 -12.00 -21.66 21.08
C THR A 95 -13.16 -22.28 21.87
N THR A 96 -14.03 -23.09 21.25
CA THR A 96 -15.18 -23.75 21.92
C THR A 96 -14.97 -25.23 22.23
N SER A 97 -13.81 -25.82 21.90
CA SER A 97 -13.50 -27.21 22.31
C SER A 97 -13.23 -27.33 23.82
N LYS A 98 -13.51 -28.50 24.40
CA LYS A 98 -13.43 -28.79 25.85
C LYS A 98 -12.09 -28.42 26.52
N ASP A 99 -10.99 -28.35 25.77
CA ASP A 99 -9.68 -27.94 26.30
C ASP A 99 -9.60 -26.43 26.65
N ALA A 100 -10.51 -25.61 26.09
CA ALA A 100 -10.59 -24.17 26.36
C ALA A 100 -11.27 -23.83 27.70
N GLU A 101 -12.14 -24.71 28.22
CA GLU A 101 -12.83 -24.51 29.52
C GLU A 101 -11.85 -24.46 30.71
N ASN A 102 -10.68 -25.09 30.58
CA ASN A 102 -9.68 -25.15 31.65
C ASN A 102 -8.80 -23.88 31.77
N THR A 103 -8.88 -22.94 30.82
CA THR A 103 -8.11 -21.69 30.88
C THR A 103 -9.02 -20.48 31.13
N LYS A 104 -8.97 -19.90 32.33
CA LYS A 104 -9.75 -18.71 32.78
C LYS A 104 -9.52 -17.41 31.97
N LYS A 105 -8.96 -17.45 30.76
CA LYS A 105 -8.85 -16.28 29.87
C LYS A 105 -10.09 -16.20 28.99
N LYS A 106 -10.94 -15.18 29.19
CA LYS A 106 -11.97 -14.76 28.22
C LYS A 106 -11.29 -14.54 26.86
N ARG A 107 -11.37 -15.51 25.95
CA ARG A 107 -10.90 -15.37 24.56
C ARG A 107 -12.05 -14.81 23.73
N LYS A 108 -11.78 -13.78 22.92
CA LYS A 108 -12.79 -13.09 22.10
C LYS A 108 -13.17 -13.97 20.90
N THR A 109 -14.45 -14.26 20.76
CA THR A 109 -15.03 -14.78 19.51
C THR A 109 -14.81 -13.75 18.40
N HIS A 110 -14.32 -14.18 17.25
CA HIS A 110 -14.14 -13.36 16.07
C HIS A 110 -15.46 -13.25 15.30
N ASP A 111 -15.81 -12.04 14.86
CA ASP A 111 -16.85 -11.89 13.82
C ASP A 111 -16.40 -12.64 12.56
N VAL A 112 -17.31 -13.38 11.94
CA VAL A 112 -17.04 -14.15 10.72
C VAL A 112 -16.65 -13.23 9.57
N ASP A 113 -17.23 -12.03 9.51
CA ASP A 113 -16.91 -10.98 8.53
C ASP A 113 -15.78 -10.06 8.98
N ARG A 114 -15.04 -10.41 10.05
CA ARG A 114 -13.89 -9.62 10.48
C ARG A 114 -12.79 -9.66 9.42
N SER A 115 -12.40 -8.50 8.91
CA SER A 115 -11.24 -8.39 8.02
C SER A 115 -9.96 -8.87 8.70
N MET A 116 -9.13 -9.55 7.92
CA MET A 116 -7.89 -10.17 8.37
C MET A 116 -6.69 -9.41 7.82
N GLY A 117 -5.69 -9.18 8.67
CA GLY A 117 -4.39 -8.69 8.21
C GLY A 117 -3.78 -9.69 7.22
N TYR A 118 -3.20 -9.25 6.11
CA TYR A 118 -2.59 -10.15 5.13
C TYR A 118 -1.53 -11.07 5.76
N SER A 119 -0.97 -10.68 6.92
CA SER A 119 0.12 -11.40 7.58
C SER A 119 -0.32 -12.73 8.15
N ASN A 120 -1.64 -12.94 8.26
CA ASN A 120 -2.27 -14.18 8.70
C ASN A 120 -2.62 -15.11 7.53
N LEU A 121 -2.31 -14.71 6.30
CA LEU A 121 -2.49 -15.51 5.10
C LEU A 121 -1.19 -16.25 4.76
N CYS A 122 -1.31 -17.43 4.16
CA CYS A 122 -0.20 -18.22 3.65
C CYS A 122 -0.46 -18.70 2.23
N TRP A 123 0.56 -19.25 1.59
CA TRP A 123 0.48 -19.73 0.21
C TRP A 123 -0.64 -20.73 -0.03
N ASP A 124 -0.93 -21.62 0.93
CA ASP A 124 -2.01 -22.61 0.76
C ASP A 124 -3.40 -21.96 0.71
N ASP A 125 -3.58 -20.79 1.32
CA ASP A 125 -4.81 -20.01 1.21
C ASP A 125 -4.95 -19.35 -0.18
N ILE A 126 -3.83 -18.90 -0.75
CA ILE A 126 -3.78 -18.03 -1.93
C ILE A 126 -3.67 -18.82 -3.23
N LYS A 127 -2.88 -19.90 -3.23
CA LYS A 127 -2.61 -20.75 -4.40
C LYS A 127 -3.87 -21.21 -5.15
N PRO A 128 -4.97 -21.61 -4.49
CA PRO A 128 -6.19 -22.03 -5.19
C PRO A 128 -6.92 -20.89 -5.90
N ILE A 129 -6.69 -19.63 -5.48
CA ILE A 129 -7.39 -18.45 -5.98
C ILE A 129 -6.65 -17.83 -7.17
N TYR A 130 -5.32 -17.97 -7.20
CA TYR A 130 -4.47 -17.29 -8.17
C TYR A 130 -3.73 -18.24 -9.09
N ASN A 131 -3.92 -18.02 -10.40
CA ASN A 131 -3.08 -18.58 -11.43
C ASN A 131 -2.12 -17.49 -11.94
N PHE A 132 -0.86 -17.53 -11.49
CA PHE A 132 0.14 -16.54 -11.88
C PHE A 132 0.68 -16.83 -13.27
N GLU A 133 0.46 -15.90 -14.20
CA GLU A 133 1.10 -15.91 -15.51
C GLU A 133 2.48 -15.26 -15.44
N THR A 134 3.50 -15.90 -16.02
CA THR A 134 4.80 -15.25 -16.20
C THR A 134 4.72 -14.22 -17.33
N TYR A 135 5.41 -13.09 -17.18
CA TYR A 135 5.55 -12.10 -18.25
C TYR A 135 6.95 -11.53 -18.31
N THR A 136 7.28 -10.90 -19.43
CA THR A 136 8.49 -10.07 -19.58
C THR A 136 8.09 -8.60 -19.45
N PRO A 137 8.67 -7.85 -18.50
CA PRO A 137 8.35 -6.45 -18.34
C PRO A 137 8.92 -5.64 -19.50
N GLN A 138 8.29 -4.50 -19.77
CA GLN A 138 8.94 -3.45 -20.53
C GLN A 138 9.82 -2.64 -19.58
N LEU A 139 10.95 -2.16 -20.10
CA LEU A 139 11.91 -1.36 -19.34
C LEU A 139 11.94 0.03 -19.96
N SER A 140 11.88 1.06 -19.11
CA SER A 140 12.28 2.40 -19.52
C SER A 140 13.80 2.47 -19.62
N ASP A 141 14.30 3.30 -20.54
CA ASP A 141 15.72 3.63 -20.60
C ASP A 141 16.09 4.53 -19.42
N VAL A 142 17.03 4.07 -18.61
CA VAL A 142 17.53 4.78 -17.44
C VAL A 142 18.95 5.25 -17.74
N PRO A 143 19.27 6.55 -17.60
CA PRO A 143 20.60 7.04 -17.90
C PRO A 143 21.66 6.39 -17.01
N ASP A 144 22.82 6.07 -17.60
CA ASP A 144 23.90 5.39 -16.88
C ASP A 144 24.42 6.20 -15.68
N ALA A 145 24.45 7.54 -15.82
CA ALA A 145 24.84 8.45 -14.74
C ALA A 145 23.97 8.32 -13.48
N ASP A 146 22.69 7.98 -13.62
CA ASP A 146 21.79 7.77 -12.48
C ASP A 146 22.06 6.44 -11.78
N ILE A 147 22.47 5.41 -12.54
CA ILE A 147 22.90 4.12 -11.98
C ILE A 147 24.23 4.28 -11.25
N ASP A 148 25.18 5.03 -11.82
CA ASP A 148 26.46 5.34 -11.17
C ASP A 148 26.25 6.09 -9.85
N LEU A 149 25.38 7.11 -9.85
CA LEU A 149 25.06 7.85 -8.63
C LEU A 149 24.42 6.96 -7.56
N LEU A 150 23.51 6.06 -7.96
CA LEU A 150 22.91 5.08 -7.06
C LEU A 150 23.95 4.11 -6.50
N LEU A 151 24.89 3.64 -7.32
CA LEU A 151 25.98 2.77 -6.86
C LEU A 151 26.85 3.46 -5.82
N VAL A 152 27.25 4.71 -6.05
CA VAL A 152 27.98 5.53 -5.06
C VAL A 152 27.18 5.63 -3.75
N ARG A 153 25.88 5.91 -3.83
CA ARG A 153 25.01 5.96 -2.65
C ARG A 153 24.95 4.63 -1.90
N ILE A 154 24.90 3.50 -2.60
CA ILE A 154 24.90 2.16 -1.99
C ILE A 154 26.24 1.86 -1.30
N VAL A 155 27.36 2.31 -1.86
CA VAL A 155 28.68 2.22 -1.22
C VAL A 155 28.69 2.98 0.11
N ASP A 156 28.20 4.22 0.13
CA ASP A 156 28.12 5.02 1.36
C ASP A 156 27.23 4.36 2.41
N LEU A 157 26.07 3.85 2.00
CA LEU A 157 25.14 3.16 2.88
C LEU A 157 25.75 1.90 3.47
N ARG A 158 26.57 1.17 2.71
CA ARG A 158 27.31 0.02 3.21
C ARG A 158 28.35 0.44 4.26
N ALA A 159 29.10 1.52 4.01
CA ALA A 159 30.09 2.00 4.97
C ALA A 159 29.45 2.35 6.33
N MET A 160 28.22 2.86 6.33
CA MET A 160 27.48 3.22 7.54
C MET A 160 26.74 2.05 8.20
N ASN A 161 26.15 1.15 7.40
CA ASN A 161 25.20 0.15 7.87
C ASN A 161 25.71 -1.30 7.83
N GLY A 162 26.92 -1.54 7.30
CA GLY A 162 27.44 -2.87 7.00
C GLY A 162 26.78 -3.51 5.78
N GLU A 163 26.92 -4.82 5.59
CA GLU A 163 26.33 -5.48 4.42
C GLU A 163 24.81 -5.63 4.55
N VAL A 164 24.12 -5.62 3.40
CA VAL A 164 22.66 -5.80 3.33
C VAL A 164 22.20 -7.17 3.86
N THR A 165 23.09 -8.16 3.86
CA THR A 165 22.84 -9.51 4.38
C THR A 165 23.04 -9.64 5.88
N ASP A 166 23.62 -8.63 6.52
CA ASP A 166 23.99 -8.65 7.94
C ASP A 166 22.87 -8.07 8.80
N GLY A 167 22.58 -8.72 9.92
CA GLY A 167 21.67 -8.19 10.94
C GLY A 167 20.18 -8.37 10.63
N LYS A 168 19.36 -7.43 11.14
CA LYS A 168 17.89 -7.53 11.10
C LYS A 168 17.33 -7.16 9.73
N GLU A 169 16.20 -7.80 9.37
CA GLU A 169 15.47 -7.57 8.12
C GLU A 169 15.22 -6.08 7.83
N ALA A 170 14.85 -5.29 8.84
CA ALA A 170 14.59 -3.85 8.69
C ALA A 170 15.76 -3.07 8.05
N LYS A 171 16.99 -3.55 8.16
CA LYS A 171 18.16 -2.92 7.52
C LYS A 171 18.00 -2.81 6.00
N ARG A 172 17.33 -3.78 5.36
CA ARG A 172 17.17 -3.77 3.89
C ARG A 172 16.36 -2.59 3.39
N LEU A 173 15.52 -1.98 4.23
CA LEU A 173 14.80 -0.77 3.87
C LEU A 173 15.76 0.36 3.49
N PHE A 174 16.92 0.47 4.16
CA PHE A 174 17.95 1.47 3.82
C PHE A 174 18.61 1.22 2.46
N PHE A 175 18.51 0.01 1.90
CA PHE A 175 19.05 -0.33 0.58
C PHE A 175 17.95 -0.35 -0.50
N ILE A 176 16.70 -0.63 -0.14
CA ILE A 176 15.54 -0.56 -1.03
C ILE A 176 15.16 0.90 -1.30
N ALA A 177 15.07 1.73 -0.26
CA ALA A 177 14.62 3.12 -0.39
C ALA A 177 15.43 3.94 -1.43
N PRO A 178 16.78 3.88 -1.50
CA PRO A 178 17.54 4.59 -2.53
C PRO A 178 17.21 4.20 -3.97
N ILE A 179 16.83 2.95 -4.22
CA ILE A 179 16.37 2.49 -5.54
C ILE A 179 15.05 3.18 -5.88
N LEU A 180 14.12 3.22 -4.91
CA LEU A 180 12.82 3.88 -5.05
C LEU A 180 12.94 5.41 -5.18
N GLU A 181 13.85 6.03 -4.44
CA GLU A 181 14.19 7.45 -4.51
C GLU A 181 14.75 7.83 -5.88
N THR A 182 15.63 6.98 -6.43
CA THR A 182 16.20 7.22 -7.77
C THR A 182 15.12 7.19 -8.84
N VAL A 183 14.21 6.21 -8.80
CA VAL A 183 13.06 6.15 -9.72
C VAL A 183 12.16 7.37 -9.55
N SER A 184 11.89 7.78 -8.31
CA SER A 184 11.02 8.93 -8.03
C SER A 184 11.64 10.23 -8.54
N ARG A 185 12.95 10.41 -8.36
CA ARG A 185 13.71 11.55 -8.88
C ARG A 185 13.72 11.59 -10.40
N LEU A 186 13.89 10.44 -11.06
CA LEU A 186 13.85 10.33 -12.53
C LEU A 186 12.48 10.72 -13.11
N LEU A 187 11.39 10.35 -12.43
CA LEU A 187 10.03 10.70 -12.85
C LEU A 187 9.68 12.17 -12.57
N GLY A 188 10.26 12.77 -11.53
CA GLY A 188 10.09 14.18 -11.15
C GLY A 188 8.79 14.52 -10.43
N ASP A 189 7.71 13.76 -10.66
CA ASP A 189 6.38 13.95 -10.08
C ASP A 189 5.85 12.72 -9.31
N ALA A 190 6.73 11.77 -8.99
CA ALA A 190 6.40 10.60 -8.19
C ALA A 190 6.72 10.81 -6.70
N GLN A 191 5.84 10.31 -5.85
CA GLN A 191 5.93 10.39 -4.39
C GLN A 191 6.16 9.00 -3.79
N ILE A 192 6.98 8.93 -2.74
CA ILE A 192 7.13 7.74 -1.90
C ILE A 192 6.29 7.93 -0.65
N LEU A 193 5.29 7.09 -0.46
CA LEU A 193 4.53 6.99 0.79
C LEU A 193 5.07 5.81 1.59
N VAL A 194 5.03 5.91 2.92
CA VAL A 194 5.67 4.95 3.84
C VAL A 194 4.63 4.42 4.81
N GLU A 195 4.61 3.11 5.02
CA GLU A 195 3.71 2.42 5.95
C GLU A 195 2.21 2.67 5.71
N GLU A 196 1.77 2.56 4.44
CA GLU A 196 0.36 2.78 4.07
C GLU A 196 -0.52 1.58 4.41
N ASP A 197 -1.58 1.82 5.19
CA ASP A 197 -2.63 0.84 5.46
C ASP A 197 -3.76 0.91 4.43
N VAL A 198 -4.21 -0.26 3.95
CA VAL A 198 -5.32 -0.42 3.01
C VAL A 198 -6.31 -1.42 3.59
N ASN A 199 -7.54 -0.98 3.84
CA ASN A 199 -8.64 -1.83 4.29
C ASN A 199 -9.68 -1.96 3.18
N GLY A 200 -9.90 -3.17 2.67
CA GLY A 200 -10.88 -3.41 1.62
C GLY A 200 -12.31 -3.04 2.06
N ASN A 201 -13.09 -2.49 1.14
CA ASN A 201 -14.51 -2.18 1.33
C ASN A 201 -15.38 -3.44 1.19
N ASN A 202 -15.10 -4.24 0.17
CA ASN A 202 -15.79 -5.47 -0.23
C ASN A 202 -14.86 -6.70 -0.20
N VAL A 203 -13.59 -6.52 0.16
CA VAL A 203 -12.62 -7.61 0.37
C VAL A 203 -12.20 -7.58 1.83
N LEU A 204 -12.32 -8.71 2.54
CA LEU A 204 -12.08 -8.84 3.97
C LEU A 204 -10.58 -8.85 4.33
N VAL A 205 -9.76 -8.08 3.62
CA VAL A 205 -8.31 -8.00 3.80
C VAL A 205 -7.93 -6.61 4.29
N LYS A 206 -7.02 -6.58 5.26
CA LYS A 206 -6.28 -5.41 5.70
C LYS A 206 -4.83 -5.58 5.31
N GLY A 207 -4.31 -4.72 4.44
CA GLY A 207 -2.90 -4.68 4.09
C GLY A 207 -2.20 -3.47 4.69
N ARG A 208 -0.91 -3.61 4.94
CA ARG A 208 0.04 -2.54 5.26
C ARG A 208 1.21 -2.60 4.29
N PHE A 209 1.69 -1.52 3.73
CA PHE A 209 2.79 -1.60 2.74
C PHE A 209 3.96 -0.78 3.23
N GLU A 210 5.18 -1.36 3.22
CA GLU A 210 6.36 -0.64 3.68
C GLU A 210 6.61 0.61 2.83
N PHE A 211 6.41 0.49 1.51
CA PHE A 211 6.43 1.65 0.61
C PHE A 211 5.29 1.60 -0.40
N VAL A 212 4.85 2.78 -0.83
CA VAL A 212 3.98 2.94 -2.00
C VAL A 212 4.57 4.03 -2.88
N LEU A 213 4.86 3.69 -4.13
CA LEU A 213 5.19 4.71 -5.13
C LEU A 213 3.90 5.20 -5.77
N LYS A 214 3.63 6.49 -5.69
CA LYS A 214 2.44 7.14 -6.25
C LYS A 214 2.86 8.16 -7.29
N ARG A 215 2.28 8.06 -8.49
CA ARG A 215 2.41 9.07 -9.55
C ARG A 215 1.05 9.30 -10.19
N GLY A 216 0.47 10.47 -9.96
CA GLY A 216 -0.93 10.74 -10.36
C GLY A 216 -1.90 9.71 -9.76
N LYS A 217 -2.61 8.97 -10.62
CA LYS A 217 -3.52 7.87 -10.24
C LYS A 217 -2.84 6.49 -10.19
N LYS A 218 -1.59 6.36 -10.67
CA LYS A 218 -0.87 5.09 -10.63
C LYS A 218 -0.22 4.92 -9.26
N LYS A 219 -0.29 3.71 -8.74
CA LYS A 219 0.37 3.32 -7.50
C LYS A 219 1.03 1.95 -7.64
N VAL A 220 2.23 1.82 -7.11
CA VAL A 220 2.98 0.57 -7.00
C VAL A 220 3.24 0.30 -5.52
N PHE A 221 2.74 -0.83 -5.02
CA PHE A 221 2.78 -1.18 -3.61
C PHE A 221 3.91 -2.18 -3.34
N ILE A 222 4.82 -1.80 -2.46
CA ILE A 222 6.03 -2.56 -2.21
C ILE A 222 5.94 -3.24 -0.84
N VAL A 223 6.10 -4.56 -0.85
CA VAL A 223 6.24 -5.39 0.35
C VAL A 223 7.70 -5.79 0.53
N GLN A 224 8.25 -5.49 1.70
CA GLN A 224 9.54 -5.99 2.11
C GLN A 224 9.42 -7.45 2.58
N ALA A 225 9.95 -8.38 1.79
CA ALA A 225 9.99 -9.79 2.15
C ALA A 225 11.11 -10.10 3.16
N LYS A 226 10.80 -11.03 4.07
CA LYS A 226 11.80 -11.64 4.96
C LYS A 226 12.77 -12.52 4.17
N LYS A 227 14.03 -12.64 4.63
CA LYS A 227 15.08 -13.47 3.99
C LYS A 227 14.58 -14.90 3.79
N GLY A 228 14.63 -15.41 2.56
CA GLY A 228 14.20 -16.77 2.25
C GLY A 228 12.69 -17.00 2.21
N TYR A 229 11.87 -15.98 2.53
CA TYR A 229 10.40 -16.08 2.55
C TYR A 229 9.77 -15.16 1.50
N MET A 230 10.30 -15.15 0.27
CA MET A 230 9.76 -14.37 -0.84
C MET A 230 8.33 -14.78 -1.20
N THR A 231 7.97 -16.06 -1.05
CA THR A 231 6.60 -16.53 -1.24
C THR A 231 5.65 -15.88 -0.25
N GLN A 232 6.02 -15.80 1.03
CA GLN A 232 5.22 -15.10 2.04
C GLN A 232 4.96 -13.65 1.62
N GLY A 233 5.97 -12.93 1.09
CA GLY A 233 5.76 -11.58 0.60
C GLY A 233 4.73 -11.49 -0.55
N VAL A 234 4.67 -12.50 -1.42
CA VAL A 234 3.64 -12.58 -2.49
C VAL A 234 2.26 -12.88 -1.92
N ASP A 235 2.18 -13.82 -0.97
CA ASP A 235 0.93 -14.19 -0.29
C ASP A 235 0.30 -12.99 0.45
N GLN A 236 1.14 -12.05 0.87
CA GLN A 236 0.75 -10.81 1.52
C GLN A 236 0.38 -9.71 0.52
N ASN A 237 1.22 -9.51 -0.49
CA ASN A 237 1.08 -8.43 -1.45
C ASN A 237 -0.19 -8.59 -2.30
N VAL A 238 -0.47 -9.79 -2.83
CA VAL A 238 -1.54 -9.99 -3.81
C VAL A 238 -2.95 -9.78 -3.24
N PRO A 239 -3.33 -10.29 -2.06
CA PRO A 239 -4.60 -9.93 -1.42
C PRO A 239 -4.68 -8.44 -1.05
N GLY A 240 -3.54 -7.83 -0.69
CA GLY A 240 -3.46 -6.38 -0.46
C GLY A 240 -3.74 -5.58 -1.74
N LEU A 241 -3.25 -6.02 -2.90
CA LEU A 241 -3.54 -5.42 -4.20
C LEU A 241 -5.03 -5.53 -4.58
N GLU A 242 -5.74 -6.57 -4.13
CA GLU A 242 -7.18 -6.68 -4.33
C GLU A 242 -7.97 -5.74 -3.41
N ALA A 243 -7.57 -5.62 -2.14
CA ALA A 243 -8.15 -4.64 -1.21
C ALA A 243 -7.97 -3.21 -1.75
N LEU A 244 -6.81 -2.91 -2.31
CA LEU A 244 -6.55 -1.64 -2.96
C LEU A 244 -7.41 -1.42 -4.20
N ALA A 245 -7.45 -2.40 -5.12
CA ALA A 245 -8.26 -2.30 -6.33
C ALA A 245 -9.74 -2.06 -6.00
N ASP A 246 -10.17 -2.53 -4.83
CA ASP A 246 -11.50 -2.34 -4.30
C ASP A 246 -11.73 -0.97 -3.67
N VAL A 247 -10.76 -0.43 -2.93
CA VAL A 247 -10.84 0.90 -2.30
C VAL A 247 -10.74 2.02 -3.31
N GLU A 248 -9.83 1.91 -4.27
CA GLU A 248 -9.52 2.96 -5.23
C GLU A 248 -10.17 2.75 -6.60
N GLU A 249 -11.02 1.73 -6.73
CA GLU A 249 -11.71 1.39 -7.97
C GLU A 249 -10.73 1.26 -9.15
N LEU A 250 -9.67 0.48 -8.97
CA LEU A 250 -8.61 0.32 -9.98
C LEU A 250 -8.80 -0.97 -10.78
N ALA A 251 -8.78 -0.84 -12.11
CA ALA A 251 -8.78 -2.00 -13.03
C ALA A 251 -7.42 -2.72 -13.05
N VAL A 252 -6.34 -2.02 -12.69
CA VAL A 252 -4.99 -2.59 -12.60
C VAL A 252 -4.32 -2.09 -11.34
N THR A 253 -3.76 -3.02 -10.56
CA THR A 253 -2.92 -2.71 -9.41
C THR A 253 -1.55 -3.36 -9.55
N TYR A 254 -0.55 -2.65 -9.05
CA TYR A 254 0.85 -3.02 -9.23
C TYR A 254 1.49 -3.29 -7.88
N GLY A 255 2.25 -4.38 -7.80
CA GLY A 255 2.94 -4.81 -6.59
C GLY A 255 4.41 -5.11 -6.84
N ILE A 256 5.23 -4.88 -5.83
CA ILE A 256 6.61 -5.36 -5.78
C ILE A 256 6.80 -6.12 -4.47
N VAL A 257 7.39 -7.30 -4.55
CA VAL A 257 7.85 -8.02 -3.37
C VAL A 257 9.37 -8.13 -3.48
N THR A 258 10.09 -7.62 -2.48
CA THR A 258 11.55 -7.59 -2.54
C THR A 258 12.21 -7.86 -1.20
N ASN A 259 13.31 -8.60 -1.24
CA ASN A 259 14.25 -8.73 -0.14
C ASN A 259 15.58 -8.02 -0.45
N TYR A 260 15.55 -6.99 -1.29
CA TYR A 260 16.68 -6.32 -1.94
C TYR A 260 17.43 -7.16 -2.99
N ARG A 261 17.66 -8.45 -2.77
CA ARG A 261 18.35 -9.32 -3.73
C ARG A 261 17.43 -9.88 -4.80
N GLU A 262 16.23 -10.31 -4.44
CA GLU A 262 15.22 -10.80 -5.37
C GLU A 262 14.07 -9.79 -5.44
N TRP A 263 13.62 -9.51 -6.65
CA TRP A 263 12.53 -8.58 -6.95
C TRP A 263 11.46 -9.31 -7.74
N ARG A 264 10.24 -9.35 -7.20
CA ARG A 264 9.07 -9.90 -7.86
C ARG A 264 8.11 -8.77 -8.21
N PHE A 265 7.89 -8.56 -9.49
CA PHE A 265 6.99 -7.54 -10.02
C PHE A 265 5.66 -8.18 -10.36
N LEU A 266 4.60 -7.68 -9.73
CA LEU A 266 3.23 -8.20 -9.81
C LEU A 266 2.34 -7.20 -10.52
N VAL A 267 1.49 -7.69 -11.41
CA VAL A 267 0.42 -6.92 -12.04
C VAL A 267 -0.88 -7.68 -11.82
N SER A 268 -1.78 -7.13 -11.02
CA SER A 268 -3.13 -7.66 -10.87
C SER A 268 -4.07 -6.89 -11.79
N GLU A 269 -4.57 -7.56 -12.82
CA GLU A 269 -5.59 -7.06 -13.74
C GLU A 269 -6.92 -7.74 -13.40
N ASP A 270 -8.01 -7.35 -14.06
CA ASP A 270 -9.33 -7.92 -13.78
C ASP A 270 -9.40 -9.45 -14.00
N VAL A 271 -8.82 -9.93 -15.10
CA VAL A 271 -8.92 -11.33 -15.55
C VAL A 271 -7.74 -12.21 -15.14
N ARG A 272 -6.59 -11.61 -14.86
CA ARG A 272 -5.33 -12.34 -14.67
C ARG A 272 -4.42 -11.63 -13.68
N VAL A 273 -3.49 -12.40 -13.14
CA VAL A 273 -2.40 -11.86 -12.33
C VAL A 273 -1.09 -12.32 -12.93
N ARG A 274 -0.23 -11.35 -13.24
CA ARG A 274 1.06 -11.59 -13.89
C ARG A 274 2.19 -11.37 -12.90
N LYS A 275 3.25 -12.17 -13.03
CA LYS A 275 4.45 -12.12 -12.19
C LYS A 275 5.70 -12.16 -13.05
N TYR A 276 6.64 -11.27 -12.76
CA TYR A 276 7.99 -11.30 -13.28
C TYR A 276 8.96 -11.34 -12.10
N VAL A 277 10.06 -12.07 -12.22
CA VAL A 277 11.05 -12.23 -11.16
C VAL A 277 12.42 -11.96 -11.73
N CYS A 278 13.17 -11.08 -11.10
CA CYS A 278 14.59 -10.90 -11.37
C CYS A 278 15.41 -10.92 -10.07
N THR A 279 16.69 -11.20 -10.22
CA THR A 279 17.65 -11.26 -9.12
C THR A 279 18.72 -10.20 -9.36
N LEU A 280 18.88 -9.31 -8.39
CA LEU A 280 19.98 -8.38 -8.33
C LEU A 280 21.25 -9.14 -7.94
N THR A 281 22.06 -9.46 -8.95
CA THR A 281 23.38 -10.06 -8.73
C THR A 281 24.24 -9.13 -7.91
N VAL A 282 24.97 -9.70 -6.95
CA VAL A 282 25.86 -8.97 -6.05
C VAL A 282 27.27 -9.56 -6.19
N SER A 283 28.24 -8.76 -6.62
CA SER A 283 29.67 -9.11 -6.67
C SER A 283 30.41 -8.23 -5.68
N ASP A 284 31.34 -8.80 -4.91
CA ASP A 284 32.09 -8.08 -3.86
C ASP A 284 31.17 -7.24 -2.96
N THR A 285 29.97 -7.77 -2.68
CA THR A 285 28.90 -7.17 -1.86
C THR A 285 28.22 -5.94 -2.47
N LEU A 286 28.58 -5.53 -3.69
CA LEU A 286 27.93 -4.45 -4.45
C LEU A 286 26.97 -5.02 -5.51
N PRO A 287 25.81 -4.38 -5.73
CA PRO A 287 24.87 -4.80 -6.77
C PRO A 287 25.45 -4.56 -8.16
N SER A 288 25.08 -5.40 -9.12
CA SER A 288 25.49 -5.24 -10.51
C SER A 288 24.82 -4.02 -11.14
N PHE A 289 25.58 -3.29 -11.96
CA PHE A 289 25.09 -2.16 -12.74
C PHE A 289 23.87 -2.55 -13.59
N ALA A 290 24.00 -3.64 -14.35
CA ALA A 290 22.92 -4.12 -15.22
C ALA A 290 21.65 -4.53 -14.43
N GLY A 291 21.81 -5.16 -13.26
CA GLY A 291 20.69 -5.54 -12.42
C GLY A 291 19.96 -4.33 -11.83
N LEU A 292 20.70 -3.30 -11.41
CA LEU A 292 20.10 -2.03 -10.99
C LEU A 292 19.35 -1.39 -12.16
N LYS A 293 19.96 -1.32 -13.34
CA LYS A 293 19.34 -0.73 -14.53
C LYS A 293 18.04 -1.44 -14.91
N GLU A 294 18.01 -2.77 -14.85
CA GLU A 294 16.80 -3.58 -15.07
C GLU A 294 15.70 -3.29 -14.05
N ILE A 295 16.03 -3.25 -12.75
CA ILE A 295 15.07 -2.96 -11.68
C ILE A 295 14.52 -1.55 -11.81
N LEU A 296 15.38 -0.54 -11.95
CA LEU A 296 14.96 0.86 -12.07
C LEU A 296 14.11 1.06 -13.34
N GLY A 297 14.54 0.53 -14.48
CA GLY A 297 13.82 0.62 -15.74
C GLY A 297 12.43 -0.03 -15.66
N THR A 298 12.31 -1.14 -14.93
CA THR A 298 11.02 -1.82 -14.68
C THR A 298 10.10 -0.98 -13.81
N ILE A 299 10.57 -0.48 -12.66
CA ILE A 299 9.75 0.34 -11.75
C ILE A 299 9.34 1.65 -12.44
N HIS A 300 10.27 2.30 -13.13
CA HIS A 300 10.03 3.52 -13.89
C HIS A 300 8.95 3.29 -14.95
N PHE A 301 9.02 2.19 -15.70
CA PHE A 301 8.00 1.84 -16.69
C PHE A 301 6.62 1.64 -16.05
N MET A 302 6.54 0.94 -14.91
CA MET A 302 5.26 0.72 -14.20
C MET A 302 4.58 2.03 -13.79
N LEU A 303 5.35 3.07 -13.49
CA LEU A 303 4.87 4.41 -13.12
C LEU A 303 4.80 5.39 -14.29
N SER A 304 5.27 5.01 -15.48
CA SER A 304 5.24 5.88 -16.65
C SER A 304 3.81 6.03 -17.17
N ASN A 305 3.41 7.25 -17.55
CA ASN A 305 2.13 7.52 -18.19
C ASN A 305 2.20 7.07 -19.65
N ASN A 306 2.15 5.75 -19.87
CA ASN A 306 1.90 5.18 -21.19
C ASN A 306 0.40 5.07 -21.44
#